data_AF-A0A0C1Y3Z7-F1
#
_entry.id   AF-A0A0C1Y3Z7-F1
#
_cell.length_a   1.000
_cell.length_b   1.000
_cell.length_c   1.000
_cell.angle_alpha   90.00
_cell.angle_beta   90.00
_cell.angle_gamma   90.00
#
_symmetry.space_group_name_H-M   'P 1'
#
loop_
_entity.id
_entity.type
_entity.pdbx_description
1 polymer ?
#
loop_
_entity_poly.entity_id
_entity_poly.type
_entity_poly.pdbx_seq_one_letter_code
_entity_poly.pdbx_strand_id
1 'polypeptide(L)'
;MTSSFSFAALDRFVASLEQSIQQAIAETMPDTTPTIRCRFQQGRLLVLSEDKVAAVTADDRDQRFTALAVALDQSLQATEVPDDILTDDGELSVRLYLRELGTASPYAARTWHWQQSLAIADLPDSEASEETEFKVEAPSPEVTSSSIVLVSPSHDDTADEAAASATPTSVWQAVKGWTEPGGWRQSWQAWSENWQELPWRSVLGLALAGVTVGAIAYGTTRPCTFGSCEERQTASDLSQETLDSLTGNPTPDEVQAARQDLQTAIRLVAAIPPWSSHYDAAQAELLRYRTQLSDLEWVIAAQKSATQASETSQEPPHPVPVWVEVHLLWQKAVNHLQRVPEESYLAGFANRKLREYEANYEAIGDRLVIEEAAEASLNEAIEAGDLAIAQTETATTLNDWRVAQREWNRAMQAISNIPQGTLAYEEARSLLSDYRRQSIQTRTRVTFEQSGERAYQDALAQAAQAQTAERNNQWTQAVSFWQEAYAQMRQVPKNTLRYADAQALLDSYQGSLKQAQTKLKQAVALQSIDEDLATLCPLADGICTYTYSPQQVTLMVREPYDSAIRQSISPPSTQGRLNRNDAIMAETHQLVQNIMQLGNQVQLPIVLYDDNRQLIARYKPEYGGFVKN
;
A
#
# COMPACT_ATOMS: atom_id res chain seq x y z
N MET A 1 25.39 -21.71 19.32
CA MET A 1 26.56 -21.58 18.41
C MET A 1 26.15 -20.59 17.34
N THR A 2 26.65 -19.36 17.36
CA THR A 2 26.30 -18.31 16.40
C THR A 2 27.10 -18.55 15.11
N SER A 3 26.44 -19.07 14.07
CA SER A 3 27.01 -19.10 12.72
C SER A 3 27.25 -17.66 12.29
N SER A 4 28.51 -17.26 12.22
CA SER A 4 28.89 -15.98 11.63
C SER A 4 28.75 -16.13 10.13
N PHE A 5 27.57 -15.84 9.59
CA PHE A 5 27.40 -15.77 8.15
C PHE A 5 28.29 -14.66 7.61
N SER A 6 29.18 -14.99 6.69
CA SER A 6 30.03 -14.00 6.04
C SER A 6 29.16 -13.21 5.07
N PHE A 7 29.22 -11.88 5.11
CA PHE A 7 28.62 -11.01 4.08
C PHE A 7 28.92 -11.51 2.64
N ALA A 8 30.08 -12.14 2.43
CA ALA A 8 30.48 -12.72 1.15
C ALA A 8 29.67 -13.95 0.70
N ALA A 9 29.01 -14.68 1.60
CA ALA A 9 28.15 -15.82 1.27
C ALA A 9 26.76 -15.34 0.83
N LEU A 10 26.20 -14.35 1.53
CA LEU A 10 24.93 -13.71 1.18
C LEU A 10 25.04 -12.98 -0.17
N ASP A 11 26.12 -12.22 -0.39
CA ASP A 11 26.35 -11.54 -1.68
C ASP A 11 26.46 -12.54 -2.85
N ARG A 12 27.07 -13.72 -2.62
CA ARG A 12 27.14 -14.78 -3.63
C ARG A 12 25.79 -15.40 -3.92
N PHE A 13 24.99 -15.67 -2.88
CA PHE A 13 23.63 -16.17 -3.04
C PHE A 13 22.77 -15.19 -3.85
N VAL A 14 22.75 -13.91 -3.46
CA VAL A 14 21.97 -12.87 -4.15
C VAL A 14 22.40 -12.71 -5.61
N ALA A 15 23.71 -12.72 -5.90
CA ALA A 15 24.22 -12.64 -7.28
C ALA A 15 23.85 -13.86 -8.13
N SER A 16 23.92 -15.07 -7.54
CA SER A 16 23.48 -16.30 -8.21
C SER A 16 21.99 -16.30 -8.49
N LEU A 17 21.20 -15.84 -7.53
CA LEU A 17 19.75 -15.73 -7.63
C LEU A 17 19.35 -14.71 -8.71
N GLU A 18 20.00 -13.54 -8.75
CA GLU A 18 19.79 -12.53 -9.79
C GLU A 18 19.99 -13.12 -11.20
N GLN A 19 21.07 -13.88 -11.40
CA GLN A 19 21.36 -14.52 -12.68
C GLN A 19 20.33 -15.61 -13.04
N SER A 20 19.89 -16.40 -12.06
CA SER A 20 18.87 -17.44 -12.26
C SER A 20 17.53 -16.85 -12.68
N ILE A 21 17.08 -15.79 -11.99
CA ILE A 21 15.82 -15.10 -12.29
C ILE A 21 15.91 -14.44 -13.68
N GLN A 22 17.04 -13.81 -13.99
CA GLN A 22 17.27 -13.19 -15.30
C GLN A 22 17.14 -14.20 -16.45
N GLN A 23 17.53 -15.46 -16.23
CA GLN A 23 17.39 -16.53 -17.21
C GLN A 23 15.95 -17.05 -17.28
N ALA A 24 15.33 -17.36 -16.15
CA ALA A 24 13.95 -17.88 -16.09
C ALA A 24 12.94 -16.90 -16.69
N ILE A 25 13.14 -15.59 -16.48
CA ILE A 25 12.26 -14.55 -17.01
C ILE A 25 12.41 -14.36 -18.53
N ALA A 26 13.61 -14.61 -19.07
CA ALA A 26 13.85 -14.55 -20.50
C ALA A 26 13.17 -15.70 -21.26
N GLU A 27 12.93 -16.83 -20.59
CA GLU A 27 12.19 -17.98 -21.14
C GLU A 27 10.67 -17.75 -21.12
N THR A 28 10.16 -17.07 -20.09
CA THR A 28 8.73 -16.76 -19.93
C THR A 28 8.29 -15.52 -20.71
N MET A 29 9.18 -14.55 -20.93
CA MET A 29 8.89 -13.30 -21.65
C MET A 29 9.98 -12.97 -22.68
N PRO A 30 10.02 -13.65 -23.85
CA PRO A 30 11.07 -13.47 -24.84
C PRO A 30 11.03 -12.10 -25.53
N ASP A 31 9.86 -11.47 -25.63
CA ASP A 31 9.67 -10.19 -26.31
C ASP A 31 10.04 -8.97 -25.43
N THR A 32 10.09 -9.15 -24.11
CA THR A 32 10.46 -8.14 -23.13
C THR A 32 11.42 -8.76 -22.13
N THR A 33 12.71 -8.58 -22.32
CA THR A 33 13.75 -9.02 -21.37
C THR A 33 14.05 -7.89 -20.39
N PRO A 34 13.40 -7.82 -19.22
CA PRO A 34 13.75 -6.86 -18.17
C PRO A 34 15.17 -7.09 -17.67
N THR A 35 15.77 -6.06 -17.11
CA THR A 35 16.99 -6.20 -16.32
C THR A 35 16.61 -6.48 -14.87
N ILE A 36 17.02 -7.61 -14.34
CA ILE A 36 16.75 -8.01 -12.95
C ILE A 36 17.89 -7.52 -12.05
N ARG A 37 17.53 -7.02 -10.87
CA ARG A 37 18.47 -6.70 -9.80
C ARG A 37 17.94 -7.24 -8.49
N CYS A 38 18.77 -7.96 -7.75
CA CYS A 38 18.42 -8.49 -6.44
C CYS A 38 19.26 -7.82 -5.35
N ARG A 39 18.65 -7.60 -4.18
CA ARG A 39 19.36 -7.12 -3.01
C ARG A 39 18.71 -7.65 -1.74
N PHE A 40 19.50 -8.11 -0.79
CA PHE A 40 18.98 -8.40 0.54
C PHE A 40 19.18 -7.17 1.44
N GLN A 41 18.10 -6.70 2.08
CA GLN A 41 18.13 -5.53 2.95
C GLN A 41 17.07 -5.65 4.05
N GLN A 42 17.47 -5.40 5.30
CA GLN A 42 16.57 -5.40 6.46
C GLN A 42 15.77 -6.70 6.63
N GLY A 43 16.39 -7.86 6.40
CA GLY A 43 15.72 -9.17 6.55
C GLY A 43 14.77 -9.51 5.40
N ARG A 44 14.81 -8.76 4.29
CA ARG A 44 13.94 -8.97 3.13
C ARG A 44 14.77 -9.05 1.84
N LEU A 45 14.41 -9.99 0.98
CA LEU A 45 14.92 -10.03 -0.39
C LEU A 45 14.16 -9.02 -1.25
N LEU A 46 14.85 -8.07 -1.87
CA LEU A 46 14.29 -7.08 -2.77
C LEU A 46 14.65 -7.50 -4.20
N VAL A 47 13.66 -7.64 -5.07
CA VAL A 47 13.85 -8.00 -6.48
C VAL A 47 13.26 -6.89 -7.34
N LEU A 48 14.09 -6.24 -8.13
CA LEU A 48 13.71 -5.18 -9.05
C LEU A 48 13.76 -5.70 -10.48
N SER A 49 12.65 -5.57 -11.20
CA SER A 49 12.58 -5.77 -12.65
C SER A 49 12.51 -4.40 -13.33
N GLU A 50 13.55 -4.08 -14.10
CA GLU A 50 13.65 -2.85 -14.90
C GLU A 50 13.26 -3.13 -16.36
N ASP A 51 12.08 -2.68 -16.75
CA ASP A 51 11.54 -2.84 -18.10
C ASP A 51 11.92 -1.66 -19.01
N LYS A 52 12.25 -1.97 -20.27
CA LYS A 52 12.45 -0.95 -21.32
C LYS A 52 11.14 -0.39 -21.88
N VAL A 53 10.05 -1.13 -21.72
CA VAL A 53 8.73 -0.78 -22.27
C VAL A 53 7.75 -0.63 -21.12
N ALA A 54 7.08 0.52 -21.04
CA ALA A 54 6.05 0.79 -20.06
C ALA A 54 4.92 -0.25 -20.11
N ALA A 55 4.40 -0.66 -18.95
CA ALA A 55 3.16 -1.42 -18.88
C ALA A 55 2.01 -0.44 -19.11
N VAL A 56 1.23 -0.63 -20.18
CA VAL A 56 0.25 0.37 -20.62
C VAL A 56 -1.08 0.21 -19.87
N THR A 57 -1.37 -0.99 -19.38
CA THR A 57 -2.62 -1.32 -18.66
C THR A 57 -2.34 -1.95 -17.29
N ALA A 58 -3.38 -2.04 -16.45
CA ALA A 58 -3.30 -2.74 -15.16
C ALA A 58 -3.03 -4.24 -15.35
N ASP A 59 -3.72 -4.88 -16.28
CA ASP A 59 -3.54 -6.29 -16.63
C ASP A 59 -2.12 -6.60 -17.10
N ASP A 60 -1.49 -5.70 -17.86
CA ASP A 60 -0.09 -5.85 -18.29
C ASP A 60 0.87 -5.85 -17.10
N ARG A 61 0.59 -5.05 -16.06
CA ARG A 61 1.41 -5.01 -14.84
C ARG A 61 1.25 -6.29 -14.03
N ASP A 62 0.02 -6.77 -13.92
CA ASP A 62 -0.26 -7.99 -13.16
C ASP A 62 0.37 -9.20 -13.83
N GLN A 63 0.28 -9.33 -15.15
CA GLN A 63 0.99 -10.37 -15.90
C GLN A 63 2.50 -10.33 -15.68
N ARG A 64 3.11 -9.13 -15.66
CA ARG A 64 4.55 -8.98 -15.40
C ARG A 64 4.93 -9.34 -13.96
N PHE A 65 4.10 -8.98 -12.98
CA PHE A 65 4.30 -9.41 -11.60
C PHE A 65 4.17 -10.93 -11.48
N THR A 66 3.16 -11.55 -12.08
CA THR A 66 2.98 -13.00 -12.10
C THR A 66 4.18 -13.70 -12.73
N ALA A 67 4.67 -13.22 -13.87
CA ALA A 67 5.83 -13.81 -14.52
C ALA A 67 7.12 -13.66 -13.69
N LEU A 68 7.33 -12.49 -13.08
CA LEU A 68 8.47 -12.26 -12.18
C LEU A 68 8.39 -13.12 -10.92
N ALA A 69 7.19 -13.26 -10.34
CA ALA A 69 6.91 -14.13 -9.20
C ALA A 69 7.23 -15.60 -9.54
N VAL A 70 6.69 -16.12 -10.64
CA VAL A 70 6.96 -17.50 -11.09
C VAL A 70 8.45 -17.73 -11.33
N ALA A 71 9.14 -16.79 -11.99
CA ALA A 71 10.58 -16.89 -12.22
C ALA A 71 11.36 -16.90 -10.90
N LEU A 72 10.99 -16.05 -9.94
CA LEU A 72 11.62 -16.00 -8.63
C LEU A 72 11.41 -17.31 -7.85
N ASP A 73 10.18 -17.82 -7.78
CA ASP A 73 9.87 -19.06 -7.08
C ASP A 73 10.66 -20.24 -7.66
N GLN A 74 10.67 -20.41 -8.98
CA GLN A 74 11.47 -21.44 -9.65
C GLN A 74 12.97 -21.30 -9.33
N SER A 75 13.50 -20.08 -9.36
CA SER A 75 14.90 -19.82 -9.05
C SER A 75 15.24 -20.09 -7.58
N LEU A 76 14.33 -19.77 -6.64
CA LEU A 76 14.51 -20.06 -5.21
C LEU A 76 14.39 -21.56 -4.92
N GLN A 77 13.51 -22.29 -5.58
CA GLN A 77 13.44 -23.75 -5.44
C GLN A 77 14.68 -24.47 -6.01
N ALA A 78 15.28 -23.91 -7.06
CA ALA A 78 16.49 -24.45 -7.69
C ALA A 78 17.80 -24.07 -6.96
N THR A 79 17.74 -23.15 -5.99
CA THR A 79 18.90 -22.64 -5.27
C THR A 79 18.77 -22.99 -3.78
N GLU A 80 19.85 -23.45 -3.16
CA GLU A 80 19.85 -23.68 -1.71
C GLU A 80 19.75 -22.33 -0.98
N VAL A 81 18.62 -22.07 -0.32
CA VAL A 81 18.34 -20.81 0.39
C VAL A 81 19.01 -20.88 1.76
N PRO A 82 19.85 -19.90 2.13
CA PRO A 82 20.50 -19.90 3.44
C PRO A 82 19.50 -19.78 4.62
N ASP A 83 19.65 -20.61 5.66
CA ASP A 83 18.76 -20.61 6.83
C ASP A 83 18.76 -19.26 7.60
N ASP A 84 19.83 -18.47 7.49
CA ASP A 84 20.01 -17.19 8.20
C ASP A 84 19.25 -16.01 7.57
N ILE A 85 18.72 -16.18 6.35
CA ILE A 85 17.84 -15.20 5.73
C ILE A 85 16.36 -15.56 5.84
N LEU A 86 16.06 -16.73 6.39
CA LEU A 86 14.71 -17.14 6.74
C LEU A 86 14.32 -16.55 8.10
N THR A 87 13.03 -16.30 8.28
CA THR A 87 12.44 -16.00 9.60
C THR A 87 12.53 -17.22 10.51
N ASP A 88 12.23 -17.04 11.79
CA ASP A 88 12.16 -18.14 12.76
C ASP A 88 11.14 -19.23 12.34
N ASP A 89 10.17 -18.87 11.49
CA ASP A 89 9.14 -19.76 10.91
C ASP A 89 9.57 -20.39 9.56
N GLY A 90 10.81 -20.18 9.13
CA GLY A 90 11.35 -20.74 7.89
C GLY A 90 10.90 -20.03 6.61
N GLU A 91 10.39 -18.80 6.71
CA GLU A 91 9.92 -18.01 5.56
C GLU A 91 10.94 -16.97 5.11
N LEU A 92 11.04 -16.74 3.80
CA LEU A 92 11.78 -15.64 3.22
C LEU A 92 10.82 -14.52 2.81
N SER A 93 10.85 -13.38 3.50
CA SER A 93 10.16 -12.19 3.02
C SER A 93 10.80 -11.69 1.72
N VAL A 94 10.00 -11.48 0.67
CA VAL A 94 10.47 -10.89 -0.59
C VAL A 94 9.60 -9.69 -0.96
N ARG A 95 10.21 -8.67 -1.57
CA ARG A 95 9.50 -7.56 -2.20
C ARG A 95 9.92 -7.42 -3.65
N LEU A 96 8.95 -7.58 -4.54
CA LEU A 96 9.07 -7.38 -5.97
C LEU A 96 8.79 -5.93 -6.32
N TYR A 97 9.60 -5.36 -7.20
CA TYR A 97 9.44 -4.01 -7.72
C TYR A 97 9.43 -4.06 -9.25
N LEU A 98 8.50 -3.35 -9.86
CA LEU A 98 8.52 -3.05 -11.29
C LEU A 98 8.92 -1.59 -11.49
N ARG A 99 9.87 -1.35 -12.39
CA ARG A 99 10.34 -0.01 -12.75
C ARG A 99 10.51 0.15 -14.26
N GLU A 100 10.16 1.33 -14.76
CA GLU A 100 10.39 1.71 -16.16
C GLU A 100 11.78 2.35 -16.32
N LEU A 101 12.46 2.04 -17.42
CA LEU A 101 13.77 2.59 -17.69
C LEU A 101 13.67 4.12 -17.91
N GLY A 102 14.27 4.89 -17.00
CA GLY A 102 14.27 6.37 -17.05
C GLY A 102 13.41 7.05 -15.98
N THR A 103 12.65 6.30 -15.18
CA THR A 103 11.94 6.83 -14.00
C THR A 103 12.76 6.58 -12.72
N ALA A 104 12.69 7.54 -11.78
CA ALA A 104 13.52 7.53 -10.56
C ALA A 104 12.98 6.61 -9.45
N SER A 105 11.70 6.23 -9.51
CA SER A 105 11.03 5.41 -8.50
C SER A 105 10.32 4.22 -9.17
N PRO A 106 10.29 3.04 -8.53
CA PRO A 106 9.42 1.95 -8.99
C PRO A 106 7.96 2.42 -8.98
N TYR A 107 7.20 2.04 -10.01
CA TYR A 107 5.81 2.48 -10.16
C TYR A 107 4.81 1.49 -9.56
N ALA A 108 5.29 0.31 -9.14
CA ALA A 108 4.52 -0.69 -8.43
C ALA A 108 5.46 -1.61 -7.62
N ALA A 109 4.98 -2.08 -6.48
CA ALA A 109 5.65 -3.10 -5.67
C ALA A 109 4.62 -4.11 -5.15
N ARG A 110 5.02 -5.38 -5.06
CA ARG A 110 4.29 -6.45 -4.36
C ARG A 110 5.21 -7.07 -3.33
N THR A 111 4.69 -7.37 -2.15
CA THR A 111 5.43 -8.14 -1.13
C THR A 111 4.90 -9.57 -1.17
N TRP A 112 5.70 -10.56 -0.84
CA TRP A 112 5.20 -11.91 -0.56
C TRP A 112 6.13 -12.59 0.46
N HIS A 113 5.72 -13.74 0.97
CA HIS A 113 6.56 -14.62 1.77
C HIS A 113 6.74 -15.92 1.01
N TRP A 114 8.00 -16.32 0.80
CA TRP A 114 8.35 -17.56 0.12
C TRP A 114 8.77 -18.59 1.16
N GLN A 115 8.31 -19.83 1.02
CA GLN A 115 8.68 -20.92 1.91
C GLN A 115 9.19 -22.09 1.08
N GLN A 116 10.24 -22.76 1.56
CA GLN A 116 10.81 -23.90 0.87
C GLN A 116 9.83 -25.08 0.93
N SER A 117 9.35 -25.56 -0.22
CA SER A 117 8.58 -26.79 -0.26
C SER A 117 9.51 -27.96 0.10
N LEU A 118 9.38 -28.51 1.31
CA LEU A 118 10.07 -29.75 1.68
C LEU A 118 9.64 -30.85 0.72
N ALA A 119 10.56 -31.31 -0.14
CA ALA A 119 10.35 -32.53 -0.89
C ALA A 119 10.13 -33.68 0.10
N ILE A 120 9.10 -34.48 -0.12
CA ILE A 120 8.56 -35.57 0.73
C ILE A 120 9.59 -36.70 1.05
N ALA A 121 10.87 -36.54 0.70
CA ALA A 121 11.89 -37.57 0.81
C ALA A 121 12.57 -37.71 2.18
N ASP A 122 12.36 -36.79 3.13
CA ASP A 122 13.09 -36.77 4.42
C ASP A 122 12.19 -36.58 5.66
N LEU A 123 11.07 -37.31 5.74
CA LEU A 123 10.40 -37.53 7.02
C LEU A 123 11.04 -38.75 7.73
N PRO A 124 11.69 -38.59 8.89
CA PRO A 124 12.05 -39.73 9.73
C PRO A 124 10.79 -40.39 10.29
N ASP A 125 10.80 -41.72 10.31
CA ASP A 125 9.76 -42.57 10.88
C ASP A 125 9.39 -42.11 12.30
N SER A 126 8.09 -42.10 12.57
CA SER A 126 7.46 -41.68 13.82
C SER A 126 8.05 -42.35 15.06
N GLU A 127 8.34 -41.57 16.09
CA GLU A 127 8.32 -42.05 17.47
C GLU A 127 7.23 -41.30 18.26
N ALA A 128 6.18 -42.06 18.56
CA ALA A 128 5.58 -42.25 19.88
C ALA A 128 5.47 -41.05 20.84
N SER A 129 4.21 -40.63 21.04
CA SER A 129 3.53 -40.42 22.32
C SER A 129 4.23 -39.60 23.41
N GLU A 130 3.65 -38.44 23.74
CA GLU A 130 3.33 -38.12 25.14
C GLU A 130 1.91 -37.55 25.22
N GLU A 131 1.06 -38.28 25.94
CA GLU A 131 -0.24 -37.82 26.42
C GLU A 131 -0.02 -36.64 27.38
N THR A 132 -0.75 -35.54 27.21
CA THR A 132 -0.97 -34.60 28.30
C THR A 132 -2.45 -34.31 28.45
N GLU A 133 -3.00 -34.94 29.49
CA GLU A 133 -4.34 -34.78 30.04
C GLU A 133 -4.59 -33.30 30.42
N PHE A 134 -5.56 -32.64 29.78
CA PHE A 134 -6.08 -31.36 30.28
C PHE A 134 -7.60 -31.36 30.41
N LYS A 135 -8.03 -31.10 31.64
CA LYS A 135 -9.37 -31.19 32.20
C LYS A 135 -10.23 -29.99 31.79
N VAL A 136 -11.40 -30.26 31.23
CA VAL A 136 -12.42 -29.27 30.82
C VAL A 136 -13.25 -28.84 32.03
N GLU A 137 -13.41 -27.54 32.22
CA GLU A 137 -14.45 -26.94 33.07
C GLU A 137 -15.22 -25.89 32.26
N ALA A 138 -16.54 -26.06 32.16
CA ALA A 138 -17.46 -25.15 31.48
C ALA A 138 -18.20 -24.27 32.51
N PRO A 139 -18.66 -23.05 32.13
CA PRO A 139 -20.08 -22.95 31.71
C PRO A 139 -20.42 -21.88 30.64
N SER A 140 -21.32 -22.27 29.71
CA SER A 140 -22.56 -21.62 29.18
C SER A 140 -22.63 -20.15 28.65
N PRO A 141 -23.61 -19.80 27.78
CA PRO A 141 -23.35 -19.16 26.49
C PRO A 141 -24.15 -17.85 26.21
N GLU A 142 -23.74 -17.09 25.19
CA GLU A 142 -24.58 -16.18 24.38
C GLU A 142 -23.74 -15.77 23.14
N VAL A 143 -24.00 -16.15 21.87
CA VAL A 143 -25.08 -15.88 20.89
C VAL A 143 -24.43 -15.34 19.58
N THR A 144 -24.72 -16.05 18.48
CA THR A 144 -24.71 -15.71 17.02
C THR A 144 -23.40 -15.34 16.30
N SER A 145 -22.97 -16.20 15.36
CA SER A 145 -23.19 -15.99 13.91
C SER A 145 -22.70 -17.18 13.07
N SER A 146 -23.57 -17.58 12.14
CA SER A 146 -23.45 -18.48 10.98
C SER A 146 -22.15 -19.25 10.74
N SER A 147 -22.18 -20.55 11.04
CA SER A 147 -21.17 -21.52 10.60
C SER A 147 -21.66 -22.27 9.36
N ILE A 148 -20.75 -22.35 8.39
CA ILE A 148 -20.78 -23.21 7.20
C ILE A 148 -20.90 -24.67 7.64
N VAL A 149 -21.80 -25.42 6.99
CA VAL A 149 -22.09 -26.82 7.33
C VAL A 149 -21.09 -27.72 6.60
N LEU A 150 -20.17 -28.33 7.37
CA LEU A 150 -19.43 -29.54 6.99
C LEU A 150 -20.01 -30.70 7.79
N VAL A 151 -20.57 -31.69 7.08
CA VAL A 151 -21.11 -32.93 7.67
C VAL A 151 -20.01 -33.98 7.65
N SER A 152 -19.57 -34.42 8.82
CA SER A 152 -18.83 -35.67 9.01
C SER A 152 -19.79 -36.79 9.44
N PRO A 153 -19.66 -38.04 8.95
CA PRO A 153 -20.43 -39.15 9.47
C PRO A 153 -19.74 -39.82 10.67
N SER A 154 -20.58 -40.13 11.66
CA SER A 154 -20.33 -40.81 12.92
C SER A 154 -19.97 -42.30 12.74
N HIS A 155 -19.01 -42.78 13.53
CA HIS A 155 -18.73 -44.19 13.80
C HIS A 155 -19.66 -44.72 14.90
N ASP A 156 -20.24 -45.90 14.68
CA ASP A 156 -20.90 -46.74 15.70
C ASP A 156 -20.03 -47.99 15.91
N ASP A 157 -19.73 -48.28 17.18
CA ASP A 157 -19.05 -49.49 17.65
C ASP A 157 -20.02 -50.68 17.77
N THR A 158 -19.58 -51.89 17.39
CA THR A 158 -19.82 -53.14 18.17
C THR A 158 -18.85 -54.27 17.79
N ALA A 159 -17.89 -54.50 18.71
CA ALA A 159 -17.42 -55.75 19.34
C ALA A 159 -17.22 -57.11 18.61
N ASP A 160 -16.00 -57.66 18.87
CA ASP A 160 -15.57 -59.06 19.13
C ASP A 160 -15.62 -60.10 17.97
N GLU A 161 -14.66 -61.01 17.73
CA GLU A 161 -13.61 -61.61 18.56
C GLU A 161 -12.55 -62.37 17.69
N ALA A 162 -11.29 -62.42 18.17
CA ALA A 162 -10.26 -63.47 17.99
C ALA A 162 -9.69 -63.84 16.58
N ALA A 163 -8.39 -63.59 16.37
CA ALA A 163 -7.33 -64.62 16.54
C ALA A 163 -5.94 -64.19 16.01
N ALA A 164 -4.97 -64.21 16.92
CA ALA A 164 -3.59 -64.72 16.78
C ALA A 164 -2.68 -64.26 15.61
N SER A 165 -1.79 -63.32 15.94
CA SER A 165 -0.32 -63.39 15.77
C SER A 165 0.28 -64.10 14.54
N ALA A 166 0.79 -63.31 13.59
CA ALA A 166 2.03 -63.63 12.88
C ALA A 166 2.64 -62.35 12.27
N THR A 167 3.84 -62.00 12.70
CA THR A 167 4.69 -60.94 12.16
C THR A 167 5.11 -61.20 10.70
N PRO A 168 5.03 -60.22 9.78
CA PRO A 168 5.66 -60.36 8.48
C PRO A 168 7.11 -59.86 8.54
N THR A 169 8.03 -60.81 8.35
CA THR A 169 9.45 -60.55 8.08
C THR A 169 9.60 -59.80 6.77
N SER A 170 10.28 -58.66 6.84
CA SER A 170 10.81 -57.86 5.75
C SER A 170 11.59 -58.68 4.72
N VAL A 171 11.25 -58.55 3.43
CA VAL A 171 12.18 -58.79 2.32
C VAL A 171 11.83 -57.84 1.17
N TRP A 172 12.43 -56.66 1.17
CA TRP A 172 12.68 -55.88 -0.04
C TRP A 172 14.19 -55.84 -0.27
N GLN A 173 14.66 -56.46 -1.35
CA GLN A 173 15.67 -55.91 -2.26
C GLN A 173 16.01 -56.90 -3.38
N ALA A 174 16.27 -56.34 -4.57
CA ALA A 174 16.58 -56.96 -5.87
C ALA A 174 15.33 -57.53 -6.60
N VAL A 175 14.91 -57.03 -7.76
CA VAL A 175 15.71 -56.73 -8.96
C VAL A 175 15.05 -55.58 -9.74
N LYS A 176 15.83 -54.52 -10.02
CA LYS A 176 15.60 -53.57 -11.10
C LYS A 176 15.89 -54.24 -12.44
N GLY A 177 15.03 -54.01 -13.43
CA GLY A 177 15.38 -54.11 -14.85
C GLY A 177 14.43 -54.93 -15.70
N TRP A 178 13.26 -54.37 -16.04
CA TRP A 178 12.50 -54.80 -17.21
C TRP A 178 12.19 -53.58 -18.08
N THR A 179 12.99 -53.44 -19.14
CA THR A 179 12.68 -52.65 -20.33
C THR A 179 11.81 -53.49 -21.28
N GLU A 180 11.03 -52.77 -22.09
CA GLU A 180 9.97 -53.23 -22.99
C GLU A 180 10.33 -54.39 -23.97
N PRO A 181 9.32 -55.15 -24.44
CA PRO A 181 9.51 -56.32 -25.29
C PRO A 181 9.53 -55.95 -26.79
N GLY A 182 10.72 -55.70 -27.33
CA GLY A 182 10.98 -55.66 -28.76
C GLY A 182 12.07 -56.66 -29.14
N GLY A 183 11.73 -57.96 -29.27
CA GLY A 183 12.78 -58.96 -29.53
C GLY A 183 12.33 -60.41 -29.66
N TRP A 184 11.45 -60.73 -30.61
CA TRP A 184 11.18 -62.13 -30.99
C TRP A 184 11.53 -62.47 -32.45
N ARG A 185 12.26 -61.58 -33.16
CA ARG A 185 12.66 -61.80 -34.57
C ARG A 185 14.15 -62.10 -34.81
N GLN A 186 14.98 -62.29 -33.78
CA GLN A 186 16.42 -62.56 -33.98
C GLN A 186 16.91 -63.92 -33.45
N SER A 187 16.06 -64.76 -32.90
CA SER A 187 16.45 -66.10 -32.40
C SER A 187 16.21 -67.27 -33.38
N TRP A 188 15.71 -67.01 -34.60
CA TRP A 188 15.41 -68.07 -35.58
C TRP A 188 16.51 -68.36 -36.61
N GLN A 189 17.62 -67.60 -36.62
CA GLN A 189 18.71 -67.82 -37.59
C GLN A 189 19.96 -68.50 -37.01
N ALA A 190 19.98 -68.84 -35.72
CA ALA A 190 21.09 -69.56 -35.07
C ALA A 190 20.79 -71.07 -34.82
N TRP A 191 19.78 -71.63 -35.47
CA TRP A 191 19.38 -73.03 -35.32
C TRP A 191 19.22 -73.75 -36.69
N SER A 192 20.19 -73.58 -37.60
CA SER A 192 20.16 -74.34 -38.86
C SER A 192 21.51 -74.70 -39.49
N GLU A 193 22.63 -74.53 -38.78
CA GLU A 193 23.91 -75.08 -39.24
C GLU A 193 24.36 -76.17 -38.26
N ASN A 194 24.64 -77.35 -38.81
CA ASN A 194 25.13 -78.56 -38.15
C ASN A 194 24.09 -79.62 -37.75
N TRP A 195 23.33 -80.14 -38.72
CA TRP A 195 22.74 -81.48 -38.67
C TRP A 195 23.10 -82.25 -39.95
N GLN A 196 24.29 -82.85 -39.97
CA GLN A 196 24.64 -83.91 -40.91
C GLN A 196 25.04 -85.16 -40.13
N GLU A 197 24.54 -86.29 -40.64
CA GLU A 197 24.78 -87.67 -40.20
C GLU A 197 24.05 -88.13 -38.92
N LEU A 198 22.79 -88.59 -39.06
CA LEU A 198 22.17 -89.67 -38.28
C LEU A 198 20.85 -90.14 -38.98
N PRO A 199 20.52 -91.45 -38.96
CA PRO A 199 19.51 -92.04 -39.85
C PRO A 199 18.06 -91.69 -39.45
N TRP A 200 17.35 -91.05 -40.39
CA TRP A 200 16.12 -90.26 -40.24
C TRP A 200 14.80 -91.04 -40.31
N ARG A 201 14.78 -92.37 -40.19
CA ARG A 201 13.55 -93.16 -40.39
C ARG A 201 12.86 -93.67 -39.11
N SER A 202 13.43 -93.43 -37.93
CA SER A 202 12.87 -93.94 -36.65
C SER A 202 12.60 -92.87 -35.58
N VAL A 203 12.86 -91.59 -35.84
CA VAL A 203 12.60 -90.48 -34.89
C VAL A 203 11.40 -89.60 -35.26
N LEU A 204 10.96 -89.63 -36.53
CA LEU A 204 9.79 -88.86 -37.00
C LEU A 204 8.43 -89.32 -36.42
N GLY A 205 8.33 -90.55 -35.91
CA GLY A 205 7.10 -91.05 -35.27
C GLY A 205 6.91 -90.61 -33.81
N LEU A 206 7.99 -90.30 -33.09
CA LEU A 206 7.92 -89.93 -31.66
C LEU A 206 8.08 -88.42 -31.43
N ALA A 207 8.71 -87.68 -32.34
CA ALA A 207 8.80 -86.22 -32.25
C ALA A 207 7.45 -85.53 -32.57
N LEU A 208 6.68 -86.03 -33.53
CA LEU A 208 5.34 -85.49 -33.83
C LEU A 208 4.32 -85.82 -32.73
N ALA A 209 4.39 -87.01 -32.12
CA ALA A 209 3.53 -87.37 -30.99
C ALA A 209 3.86 -86.59 -29.71
N GLY A 210 5.14 -86.33 -29.43
CA GLY A 210 5.58 -85.54 -28.28
C GLY A 210 5.16 -84.07 -28.36
N VAL A 211 5.20 -83.46 -29.55
CA VAL A 211 4.76 -82.07 -29.75
C VAL A 211 3.24 -81.94 -29.72
N THR A 212 2.47 -82.91 -30.25
CA THR A 212 1.00 -82.87 -30.16
C THR A 212 0.50 -83.15 -28.74
N VAL A 213 1.09 -84.12 -28.02
CA VAL A 213 0.72 -84.40 -26.62
C VAL A 213 1.18 -83.26 -25.70
N GLY A 214 2.35 -82.67 -25.95
CA GLY A 214 2.81 -81.47 -25.23
C GLY A 214 1.92 -80.25 -25.47
N ALA A 215 1.45 -80.02 -26.70
CA ALA A 215 0.53 -78.92 -27.02
C ALA A 215 -0.89 -79.15 -26.45
N ILE A 216 -1.39 -80.40 -26.45
CA ILE A 216 -2.67 -80.75 -25.83
C ILE A 216 -2.59 -80.62 -24.30
N ALA A 217 -1.52 -81.13 -23.67
CA ALA A 217 -1.30 -80.98 -22.23
C ALA A 217 -1.09 -79.52 -21.81
N TYR A 218 -0.40 -78.72 -22.62
CA TYR A 218 -0.23 -77.28 -22.41
C TYR A 218 -1.52 -76.48 -22.66
N GLY A 219 -2.38 -76.94 -23.57
CA GLY A 219 -3.71 -76.36 -23.79
C GLY A 219 -4.67 -76.62 -22.62
N THR A 220 -4.62 -77.80 -22.01
CA THR A 220 -5.51 -78.16 -20.88
C THR A 220 -5.12 -77.53 -19.54
N THR A 221 -3.88 -77.07 -19.38
CA THR A 221 -3.43 -76.37 -18.16
C THR A 221 -3.67 -74.86 -18.22
N ARG A 222 -4.14 -74.35 -19.36
CA ARG A 222 -4.43 -72.93 -19.56
C ARG A 222 -5.92 -72.65 -19.31
N PRO A 223 -6.24 -71.52 -18.68
CA PRO A 223 -7.61 -71.14 -18.39
C PRO A 223 -8.43 -71.00 -19.68
N CYS A 224 -9.71 -71.39 -19.61
CA CYS A 224 -10.71 -71.19 -20.66
C CYS A 224 -10.50 -71.93 -22.00
N THR A 225 -9.92 -73.13 -22.00
CA THR A 225 -9.77 -73.93 -23.24
C THR A 225 -10.93 -74.89 -23.54
N PHE A 226 -11.73 -75.27 -22.53
CA PHE A 226 -12.95 -76.08 -22.69
C PHE A 226 -14.03 -75.65 -21.66
N GLY A 227 -15.28 -75.46 -22.09
CA GLY A 227 -16.41 -75.18 -21.19
C GLY A 227 -16.60 -73.70 -20.85
N SER A 228 -17.14 -73.39 -19.67
CA SER A 228 -17.27 -72.01 -19.16
C SER A 228 -15.91 -71.44 -18.77
N CYS A 229 -15.73 -70.12 -18.96
CA CYS A 229 -14.50 -69.40 -18.61
C CYS A 229 -14.70 -68.66 -17.28
N GLU A 230 -14.25 -69.27 -16.18
CA GLU A 230 -14.40 -68.74 -14.81
C GLU A 230 -13.74 -67.37 -14.68
N GLU A 231 -12.57 -67.18 -15.29
CA GLU A 231 -11.80 -65.93 -15.25
C GLU A 231 -12.56 -64.75 -15.87
N ARG A 232 -13.34 -64.97 -16.94
CA ARG A 232 -14.20 -63.92 -17.52
C ARG A 232 -15.39 -63.61 -16.63
N GLN A 233 -15.96 -64.64 -16.00
CA GLN A 233 -17.08 -64.46 -15.10
C GLN A 233 -16.64 -63.66 -13.87
N THR A 234 -15.54 -64.06 -13.21
CA THR A 234 -14.96 -63.31 -12.09
C THR A 234 -14.61 -61.88 -12.47
N ALA A 235 -14.00 -61.65 -13.63
CA ALA A 235 -13.68 -60.30 -14.08
C ALA A 235 -14.94 -59.45 -14.37
N SER A 236 -16.01 -60.06 -14.89
CA SER A 236 -17.29 -59.39 -15.10
C SER A 236 -18.00 -59.07 -13.79
N ASP A 237 -18.02 -60.01 -12.85
CA ASP A 237 -18.65 -59.83 -11.54
C ASP A 237 -17.92 -58.72 -10.77
N LEU A 238 -16.58 -58.78 -10.74
CA LEU A 238 -15.74 -57.76 -10.13
C LEU A 238 -15.98 -56.38 -10.77
N SER A 239 -15.99 -56.28 -12.10
CA SER A 239 -16.26 -55.00 -12.76
C SER A 239 -17.67 -54.46 -12.50
N GLN A 240 -18.70 -55.31 -12.48
CA GLN A 240 -20.08 -54.87 -12.27
C GLN A 240 -20.31 -54.41 -10.83
N GLU A 241 -19.88 -55.22 -9.86
CA GLU A 241 -19.99 -54.91 -8.43
C GLU A 241 -19.28 -53.59 -8.10
N THR A 242 -18.05 -53.43 -8.60
CA THR A 242 -17.28 -52.20 -8.43
C THR A 242 -17.96 -50.98 -9.07
N LEU A 243 -18.51 -51.09 -10.29
CA LEU A 243 -19.13 -49.93 -10.94
C LEU A 243 -20.47 -49.55 -10.30
N ASP A 244 -21.24 -50.55 -9.84
CA ASP A 244 -22.49 -50.32 -9.13
C ASP A 244 -22.25 -49.59 -7.81
N SER A 245 -21.17 -49.94 -7.07
CA SER A 245 -20.80 -49.25 -5.82
C SER A 245 -20.42 -47.79 -6.03
N LEU A 246 -19.91 -47.42 -7.22
CA LEU A 246 -19.52 -46.04 -7.55
C LEU A 246 -20.67 -45.13 -8.00
N THR A 247 -21.88 -45.65 -8.23
CA THR A 247 -23.02 -44.84 -8.72
C THR A 247 -23.52 -43.80 -7.71
N GLY A 248 -23.22 -43.99 -6.42
CA GLY A 248 -23.60 -43.13 -5.30
C GLY A 248 -22.64 -41.94 -5.07
N ASN A 249 -22.20 -41.76 -3.82
CA ASN A 249 -21.18 -40.78 -3.44
C ASN A 249 -19.98 -41.52 -2.82
N PRO A 250 -19.19 -42.23 -3.64
CA PRO A 250 -18.11 -43.06 -3.14
C PRO A 250 -17.04 -42.23 -2.42
N THR A 251 -16.54 -42.79 -1.33
CA THR A 251 -15.39 -42.29 -0.58
C THR A 251 -14.10 -42.46 -1.41
N PRO A 252 -13.03 -41.68 -1.12
CA PRO A 252 -11.75 -41.84 -1.80
C PRO A 252 -11.21 -43.28 -1.74
N ASP A 253 -11.42 -43.98 -0.63
CA ASP A 253 -10.99 -45.36 -0.45
C ASP A 253 -11.77 -46.33 -1.35
N GLU A 254 -13.08 -46.15 -1.49
CA GLU A 254 -13.92 -46.94 -2.42
C GLU A 254 -13.51 -46.71 -3.89
N VAL A 255 -13.18 -45.47 -4.25
CA VAL A 255 -12.69 -45.14 -5.60
C VAL A 255 -11.32 -45.80 -5.86
N GLN A 256 -10.45 -45.86 -4.86
CA GLN A 256 -9.15 -46.52 -4.97
C GLN A 256 -9.27 -48.04 -5.01
N ALA A 257 -10.17 -48.63 -4.23
CA ALA A 257 -10.49 -50.06 -4.31
C ALA A 257 -11.00 -50.43 -5.70
N ALA A 258 -11.90 -49.61 -6.26
CA ALA A 258 -12.43 -49.80 -7.60
C ALA A 258 -11.35 -49.80 -8.68
N ARG A 259 -10.31 -49.00 -8.52
CA ARG A 259 -9.15 -49.00 -9.41
C ARG A 259 -8.43 -50.34 -9.40
N GLN A 260 -8.21 -50.90 -8.21
CA GLN A 260 -7.53 -52.19 -8.03
C GLN A 260 -8.36 -53.34 -8.60
N ASP A 261 -9.68 -53.28 -8.44
CA ASP A 261 -10.62 -54.25 -8.96
C ASP A 261 -10.64 -54.27 -10.49
N LEU A 262 -10.73 -53.09 -11.13
CA LEU A 262 -10.64 -52.99 -12.59
C LEU A 262 -9.28 -53.45 -13.13
N GLN A 263 -8.19 -53.12 -12.45
CA GLN A 263 -6.85 -53.63 -12.80
C GLN A 263 -6.78 -55.16 -12.69
N THR A 264 -7.46 -55.75 -11.71
CA THR A 264 -7.55 -57.20 -11.52
C THR A 264 -8.40 -57.85 -12.62
N ALA A 265 -9.56 -57.28 -12.94
CA ALA A 265 -10.40 -57.71 -14.06
C ALA A 265 -9.64 -57.67 -15.40
N ILE A 266 -8.88 -56.59 -15.66
CA ILE A 266 -8.00 -56.47 -16.83
C ILE A 266 -6.97 -57.60 -16.87
N ARG A 267 -6.30 -57.91 -15.75
CA ARG A 267 -5.28 -58.98 -15.68
C ARG A 267 -5.88 -60.36 -15.94
N LEU A 268 -7.05 -60.65 -15.37
CA LEU A 268 -7.76 -61.93 -15.55
C LEU A 268 -8.10 -62.17 -17.03
N VAL A 269 -8.69 -61.17 -17.69
CA VAL A 269 -9.12 -61.30 -19.08
C VAL A 269 -7.94 -61.25 -20.06
N ALA A 270 -6.89 -60.47 -19.77
CA ALA A 270 -5.69 -60.40 -20.60
C ALA A 270 -4.88 -61.71 -20.62
N ALA A 271 -5.02 -62.57 -19.62
CA ALA A 271 -4.35 -63.87 -19.55
C ALA A 271 -4.95 -64.93 -20.49
N ILE A 272 -6.12 -64.66 -21.09
CA ILE A 272 -6.82 -65.60 -21.96
C ILE A 272 -6.10 -65.73 -23.31
N PRO A 273 -5.72 -66.95 -23.72
CA PRO A 273 -4.89 -67.13 -24.91
C PRO A 273 -5.68 -66.95 -26.22
N PRO A 274 -5.03 -66.57 -27.33
CA PRO A 274 -5.64 -66.38 -28.65
C PRO A 274 -6.38 -67.59 -29.23
N TRP A 275 -6.05 -68.80 -28.78
CA TRP A 275 -6.67 -70.05 -29.22
C TRP A 275 -7.90 -70.47 -28.40
N SER A 276 -8.26 -69.72 -27.36
CA SER A 276 -9.50 -69.96 -26.59
C SER A 276 -10.73 -69.57 -27.42
N SER A 277 -11.81 -70.35 -27.34
CA SER A 277 -13.11 -69.98 -27.92
C SER A 277 -13.72 -68.71 -27.31
N HIS A 278 -13.20 -68.25 -26.18
CA HIS A 278 -13.63 -67.02 -25.50
C HIS A 278 -12.77 -65.80 -25.82
N TYR A 279 -11.74 -65.94 -26.66
CA TYR A 279 -10.76 -64.89 -26.90
C TYR A 279 -11.37 -63.59 -27.44
N ASP A 280 -12.23 -63.65 -28.46
CA ASP A 280 -12.84 -62.44 -29.04
C ASP A 280 -13.68 -61.67 -28.03
N ALA A 281 -14.45 -62.39 -27.22
CA ALA A 281 -15.26 -61.80 -26.16
C ALA A 281 -14.40 -61.22 -25.02
N ALA A 282 -13.30 -61.89 -24.68
CA ALA A 282 -12.29 -61.39 -23.75
C ALA A 282 -11.63 -60.09 -24.27
N GLN A 283 -11.30 -59.99 -25.56
CA GLN A 283 -10.73 -58.77 -26.13
C GLN A 283 -11.71 -57.58 -26.09
N ALA A 284 -13.01 -57.83 -26.30
CA ALA A 284 -14.03 -56.80 -26.17
C ALA A 284 -14.18 -56.30 -24.71
N GLU A 285 -14.21 -57.22 -23.74
CA GLU A 285 -14.23 -56.89 -22.31
C GLU A 285 -12.98 -56.13 -21.87
N LEU A 286 -11.81 -56.55 -22.35
CA LEU A 286 -10.54 -55.89 -22.07
C LEU A 286 -10.54 -54.43 -22.52
N LEU A 287 -11.07 -54.14 -23.70
CA LEU A 287 -11.20 -52.75 -24.17
C LEU A 287 -12.14 -51.96 -23.27
N ARG A 288 -13.30 -52.52 -22.91
CA ARG A 288 -14.27 -51.89 -22.01
C ARG A 288 -13.65 -51.58 -20.64
N TYR A 289 -12.98 -52.54 -20.00
CA TYR A 289 -12.37 -52.34 -18.69
C TYR A 289 -11.24 -51.32 -18.73
N ARG A 290 -10.46 -51.27 -19.82
CA ARG A 290 -9.44 -50.22 -20.01
C ARG A 290 -10.05 -48.83 -20.11
N THR A 291 -11.16 -48.67 -20.84
CA THR A 291 -11.88 -47.40 -20.91
C THR A 291 -12.42 -47.00 -19.54
N GLN A 292 -13.08 -47.92 -18.83
CA GLN A 292 -13.62 -47.66 -17.48
C GLN A 292 -12.52 -47.31 -16.48
N LEU A 293 -11.36 -47.97 -16.54
CA LEU A 293 -10.20 -47.61 -15.72
C LEU A 293 -9.68 -46.21 -16.06
N SER A 294 -9.60 -45.86 -17.35
CA SER A 294 -9.17 -44.51 -17.77
C SER A 294 -10.14 -43.43 -17.29
N ASP A 295 -11.45 -43.68 -17.33
CA ASP A 295 -12.46 -42.75 -16.81
C ASP A 295 -12.33 -42.58 -15.30
N LEU A 296 -12.11 -43.68 -14.58
CA LEU A 296 -11.88 -43.68 -13.13
C LEU A 296 -10.61 -42.91 -12.75
N GLU A 297 -9.54 -43.02 -13.55
CA GLU A 297 -8.29 -42.28 -13.31
C GLU A 297 -8.47 -40.76 -13.39
N TRP A 298 -9.36 -40.26 -14.25
CA TRP A 298 -9.72 -38.83 -14.26
C TRP A 298 -10.41 -38.41 -12.95
N VAL A 299 -11.32 -39.24 -12.44
CA VAL A 299 -12.01 -38.99 -11.17
C VAL A 299 -11.03 -38.97 -10.00
N ILE A 300 -10.11 -39.94 -9.93
CA ILE A 300 -9.09 -40.01 -8.88
C ILE A 300 -8.17 -38.78 -8.93
N ALA A 301 -7.73 -38.38 -10.13
CA ALA A 301 -6.90 -37.19 -10.29
C ALA A 301 -7.62 -35.92 -9.82
N ALA A 302 -8.91 -35.81 -10.13
CA ALA A 302 -9.73 -34.69 -9.66
C ALA A 302 -9.85 -34.64 -8.14
N GLN A 303 -10.18 -35.77 -7.51
CA GLN A 303 -10.29 -35.87 -6.05
C GLN A 303 -8.97 -35.51 -5.37
N LYS A 304 -7.84 -36.01 -5.88
CA LYS A 304 -6.53 -35.68 -5.34
C LYS A 304 -6.25 -34.18 -5.37
N SER A 305 -6.50 -33.51 -6.50
CA SER A 305 -6.31 -32.05 -6.60
C SER A 305 -7.27 -31.28 -5.69
N ALA A 306 -8.52 -31.72 -5.58
CA ALA A 306 -9.51 -31.10 -4.69
C ALA A 306 -9.17 -31.26 -3.21
N THR A 307 -8.69 -32.44 -2.78
CA THR A 307 -8.23 -32.67 -1.41
C THR A 307 -7.06 -31.77 -1.08
N GLN A 308 -6.05 -31.72 -1.96
CA GLN A 308 -4.90 -30.82 -1.76
C GLN A 308 -5.36 -29.35 -1.70
N ALA A 309 -6.24 -28.91 -2.60
CA ALA A 309 -6.78 -27.55 -2.56
C ALA A 309 -7.48 -27.26 -1.23
N SER A 310 -8.30 -28.20 -0.76
CA SER A 310 -9.03 -28.09 0.49
C SER A 310 -8.07 -27.97 1.68
N GLU A 311 -7.05 -28.84 1.75
CA GLU A 311 -6.02 -28.86 2.80
C GLU A 311 -5.22 -27.56 2.82
N THR A 312 -4.70 -27.13 1.66
CA THR A 312 -3.94 -25.88 1.53
C THR A 312 -4.77 -24.64 1.90
N SER A 313 -6.10 -24.69 1.74
CA SER A 313 -7.00 -23.57 2.07
C SER A 313 -7.42 -23.47 3.54
N GLN A 314 -7.11 -24.48 4.36
CA GLN A 314 -7.52 -24.50 5.77
C GLN A 314 -6.83 -23.39 6.57
N GLU A 315 -7.46 -22.96 7.66
CA GLU A 315 -6.88 -21.98 8.61
C GLU A 315 -6.49 -20.62 7.97
N PRO A 316 -7.39 -19.96 7.22
CA PRO A 316 -7.12 -18.60 6.72
C PRO A 316 -6.96 -17.59 7.89
N PRO A 317 -6.28 -16.44 7.66
CA PRO A 317 -5.89 -15.89 6.37
C PRO A 317 -4.52 -16.37 5.86
N HIS A 318 -4.40 -16.46 4.53
CA HIS A 318 -3.17 -16.83 3.82
C HIS A 318 -2.68 -15.71 2.89
N PRO A 319 -1.39 -15.69 2.53
CA PRO A 319 -0.87 -14.75 1.55
C PRO A 319 -1.39 -15.09 0.15
N VAL A 320 -1.39 -14.09 -0.74
CA VAL A 320 -1.86 -14.21 -2.14
C VAL A 320 -1.33 -15.47 -2.87
N PRO A 321 -0.03 -15.84 -2.79
CA PRO A 321 0.49 -16.98 -3.53
C PRO A 321 -0.16 -18.32 -3.13
N VAL A 322 -0.49 -18.49 -1.85
CA VAL A 322 -1.18 -19.68 -1.35
C VAL A 322 -2.59 -19.76 -1.94
N TRP A 323 -3.32 -18.64 -2.01
CA TRP A 323 -4.63 -18.62 -2.66
C TRP A 323 -4.56 -18.87 -4.17
N VAL A 324 -3.50 -18.40 -4.85
CA VAL A 324 -3.26 -18.73 -6.26
C VAL A 324 -3.06 -20.23 -6.44
N GLU A 325 -2.28 -20.88 -5.56
CA GLU A 325 -2.09 -22.32 -5.59
C GLU A 325 -3.41 -23.07 -5.40
N VAL A 326 -4.19 -22.71 -4.37
CA VAL A 326 -5.51 -23.30 -4.10
C VAL A 326 -6.43 -23.14 -5.33
N HIS A 327 -6.45 -21.96 -5.95
CA HIS A 327 -7.24 -21.69 -7.16
C HIS A 327 -6.83 -22.59 -8.33
N LEU A 328 -5.52 -22.76 -8.56
CA LEU A 328 -5.00 -23.64 -9.60
C LEU A 328 -5.29 -25.12 -9.32
N LEU A 329 -5.27 -25.55 -8.06
CA LEU A 329 -5.63 -26.92 -7.68
C LEU A 329 -7.11 -27.21 -7.93
N TRP A 330 -8.01 -26.28 -7.58
CA TRP A 330 -9.44 -26.40 -7.94
C TRP A 330 -9.65 -26.41 -9.46
N GLN A 331 -8.94 -25.56 -10.21
CA GLN A 331 -8.98 -25.58 -11.67
C GLN A 331 -8.55 -26.92 -12.25
N LYS A 332 -7.46 -27.51 -11.73
CA LYS A 332 -6.99 -28.84 -12.12
C LYS A 332 -8.06 -29.90 -11.82
N ALA A 333 -8.69 -29.84 -10.65
CA ALA A 333 -9.76 -30.77 -10.29
C ALA A 333 -10.95 -30.69 -11.25
N VAL A 334 -11.40 -29.48 -11.58
CA VAL A 334 -12.46 -29.21 -12.59
C VAL A 334 -12.05 -29.77 -13.96
N ASN A 335 -10.84 -29.45 -14.43
CA ASN A 335 -10.32 -29.91 -15.72
C ASN A 335 -10.22 -31.44 -15.82
N HIS A 336 -9.93 -32.13 -14.71
CA HIS A 336 -9.92 -33.59 -14.67
C HIS A 336 -11.34 -34.16 -14.80
N LEU A 337 -12.32 -33.62 -14.09
CA LEU A 337 -13.71 -34.11 -14.18
C LEU A 337 -14.34 -33.86 -15.56
N GLN A 338 -13.99 -32.76 -16.24
CA GLN A 338 -14.46 -32.46 -17.60
C GLN A 338 -13.94 -33.45 -18.66
N ARG A 339 -12.91 -34.25 -18.34
CA ARG A 339 -12.39 -35.29 -19.25
C ARG A 339 -13.15 -36.61 -19.15
N VAL A 340 -14.02 -36.78 -18.16
CA VAL A 340 -14.87 -37.96 -18.04
C VAL A 340 -15.95 -37.90 -19.13
N PRO A 341 -16.02 -38.89 -20.05
CA PRO A 341 -17.01 -38.89 -21.13
C PRO A 341 -18.46 -38.93 -20.60
N GLU A 342 -19.40 -38.33 -21.33
CA GLU A 342 -20.83 -38.33 -20.95
C GLU A 342 -21.45 -39.73 -20.95
N GLU A 343 -20.93 -40.62 -21.81
CA GLU A 343 -21.30 -42.02 -21.88
C GLU A 343 -20.66 -42.90 -20.80
N SER A 344 -19.75 -42.34 -19.99
CA SER A 344 -19.10 -43.07 -18.90
C SER A 344 -20.10 -43.48 -17.81
N TYR A 345 -19.89 -44.66 -17.22
CA TYR A 345 -20.63 -45.09 -16.03
C TYR A 345 -20.48 -44.12 -14.86
N LEU A 346 -19.38 -43.35 -14.82
CA LEU A 346 -19.08 -42.37 -13.78
C LEU A 346 -19.61 -40.97 -14.08
N ALA A 347 -20.23 -40.73 -15.24
CA ALA A 347 -20.67 -39.40 -15.67
C ALA A 347 -21.62 -38.75 -14.64
N GLY A 348 -22.52 -39.52 -14.04
CA GLY A 348 -23.43 -39.01 -13.00
C GLY A 348 -22.71 -38.50 -11.76
N PHE A 349 -21.68 -39.21 -11.29
CA PHE A 349 -20.84 -38.81 -10.17
C PHE A 349 -19.96 -37.61 -10.53
N ALA A 350 -19.25 -37.70 -11.66
CA ALA A 350 -18.38 -36.65 -12.17
C ALA A 350 -19.12 -35.32 -12.33
N ASN A 351 -20.33 -35.33 -12.91
CA ASN A 351 -21.14 -34.11 -13.09
C ASN A 351 -21.63 -33.49 -11.77
N ARG A 352 -21.84 -34.30 -10.72
CA ARG A 352 -22.18 -33.76 -9.39
C ARG A 352 -20.96 -33.08 -8.77
N LYS A 353 -19.81 -33.76 -8.76
CA LYS A 353 -18.56 -33.20 -8.23
C LYS A 353 -18.03 -32.02 -9.03
N LEU A 354 -18.26 -32.01 -10.33
CA LEU A 354 -17.89 -30.89 -11.19
C LEU A 354 -18.56 -29.59 -10.72
N ARG A 355 -19.87 -29.62 -10.48
CA ARG A 355 -20.60 -28.44 -9.95
C ARG A 355 -20.09 -27.96 -8.59
N GLU A 356 -19.73 -28.90 -7.72
CA GLU A 356 -19.14 -28.60 -6.40
C GLU A 356 -17.77 -27.94 -6.56
N TYR A 357 -16.90 -28.50 -7.41
CA TYR A 357 -15.54 -28.01 -7.62
C TYR A 357 -15.52 -26.69 -8.40
N GLU A 358 -16.46 -26.47 -9.33
CA GLU A 358 -16.66 -25.18 -10.00
C GLU A 358 -17.06 -24.09 -9.01
N ALA A 359 -17.98 -24.39 -8.08
CA ALA A 359 -18.36 -23.45 -7.03
C ALA A 359 -17.19 -23.12 -6.08
N ASN A 360 -16.37 -24.11 -5.72
CA ASN A 360 -15.16 -23.88 -4.92
C ASN A 360 -14.11 -23.06 -5.69
N TYR A 361 -13.90 -23.36 -6.97
CA TYR A 361 -13.01 -22.60 -7.84
C TYR A 361 -13.41 -21.12 -7.90
N GLU A 362 -14.70 -20.83 -8.13
CA GLU A 362 -15.24 -19.46 -8.14
C GLU A 362 -15.06 -18.76 -6.79
N ALA A 363 -15.42 -19.43 -5.69
CA ALA A 363 -15.31 -18.85 -4.34
C ALA A 363 -13.85 -18.53 -3.95
N ILE A 364 -12.89 -19.37 -4.34
CA ILE A 364 -11.46 -19.10 -4.13
C ILE A 364 -10.97 -17.97 -5.04
N GLY A 365 -11.49 -17.88 -6.27
CA GLY A 365 -11.21 -16.76 -7.17
C GLY A 365 -11.62 -15.41 -6.56
N ASP A 366 -12.84 -15.33 -6.02
CA ASP A 366 -13.31 -14.14 -5.30
C ASP A 366 -12.44 -13.81 -4.09
N ARG A 367 -12.04 -14.83 -3.33
CA ARG A 367 -11.17 -14.68 -2.16
C ARG A 367 -9.79 -14.14 -2.55
N LEU A 368 -9.21 -14.64 -3.63
CA LEU A 368 -7.92 -14.20 -4.16
C LEU A 368 -7.95 -12.70 -4.50
N VAL A 369 -9.00 -12.24 -5.19
CA VAL A 369 -9.15 -10.81 -5.54
C VAL A 369 -9.23 -9.93 -4.29
N ILE A 370 -9.94 -10.37 -3.27
CA ILE A 370 -10.02 -9.66 -1.98
C ILE A 370 -8.65 -9.58 -1.30
N GLU A 371 -7.90 -10.68 -1.28
CA GLU A 371 -6.57 -10.73 -0.68
C GLU A 371 -5.56 -9.85 -1.43
N GLU A 372 -5.58 -9.86 -2.77
CA GLU A 372 -4.74 -8.99 -3.60
C GLU A 372 -5.06 -7.51 -3.38
N ALA A 373 -6.33 -7.15 -3.31
CA ALA A 373 -6.75 -5.76 -3.06
C ALA A 373 -6.35 -5.30 -1.64
N ALA A 374 -6.43 -6.20 -0.66
CA ALA A 374 -6.01 -5.92 0.71
C ALA A 374 -4.50 -5.72 0.82
N GLU A 375 -3.71 -6.58 0.17
CA GLU A 375 -2.26 -6.45 0.09
C GLU A 375 -1.83 -5.16 -0.62
N ALA A 376 -2.46 -4.84 -1.76
CA ALA A 376 -2.20 -3.58 -2.47
C ALA A 376 -2.50 -2.35 -1.60
N SER A 377 -3.62 -2.39 -0.86
CA SER A 377 -4.01 -1.31 0.06
C SER A 377 -3.04 -1.17 1.23
N LEU A 378 -2.52 -2.28 1.78
CA LEU A 378 -1.49 -2.24 2.82
C LEU A 378 -0.18 -1.66 2.29
N ASN A 379 0.25 -2.07 1.10
CA ASN A 379 1.45 -1.53 0.47
C ASN A 379 1.32 -0.02 0.21
N GLU A 380 0.17 0.44 -0.28
CA GLU A 380 -0.11 1.87 -0.45
C GLU A 380 -0.10 2.62 0.89
N ALA A 381 -0.67 2.03 1.94
CA ALA A 381 -0.66 2.62 3.27
C ALA A 381 0.77 2.84 3.78
N ILE A 382 1.63 1.83 3.65
CA ILE A 382 3.03 1.89 4.08
C ILE A 382 3.79 2.95 3.27
N GLU A 383 3.68 2.93 1.94
CA GLU A 383 4.35 3.91 1.07
C GLU A 383 3.95 5.35 1.40
N ALA A 384 2.64 5.60 1.52
CA ALA A 384 2.13 6.92 1.86
C ALA A 384 2.56 7.35 3.27
N GLY A 385 2.62 6.42 4.23
CA GLY A 385 3.14 6.68 5.57
C GLY A 385 4.60 7.08 5.57
N ASP A 386 5.45 6.34 4.86
CA ASP A 386 6.89 6.62 4.73
C ASP A 386 7.14 7.98 4.05
N LEU A 387 6.39 8.28 2.98
CA LEU A 387 6.44 9.59 2.33
C LEU A 387 6.00 10.70 3.29
N ALA A 388 4.94 10.49 4.09
CA ALA A 388 4.47 11.47 5.05
C ALA A 388 5.52 11.77 6.14
N ILE A 389 6.25 10.74 6.60
CA ILE A 389 7.37 10.86 7.55
C ILE A 389 8.49 11.70 6.92
N ALA A 390 8.97 11.31 5.73
CA ALA A 390 10.06 12.01 5.05
C ALA A 390 9.73 13.49 4.75
N GLN A 391 8.49 13.77 4.33
CA GLN A 391 8.01 15.13 4.11
C GLN A 391 7.94 15.93 5.41
N THR A 392 7.54 15.30 6.52
CA THR A 392 7.49 15.95 7.84
C THR A 392 8.89 16.33 8.34
N GLU A 393 9.89 15.48 8.13
CA GLU A 393 11.28 15.73 8.56
C GLU A 393 11.96 16.87 7.78
N THR A 394 11.56 17.08 6.54
CA THR A 394 12.18 18.05 5.63
C THR A 394 11.34 19.31 5.40
N ALA A 395 10.17 19.42 6.05
CA ALA A 395 9.22 20.51 5.83
C ALA A 395 9.78 21.86 6.30
N THR A 396 9.94 22.80 5.36
CA THR A 396 10.40 24.17 5.63
C THR A 396 9.39 25.23 5.23
N THR A 397 8.31 24.83 4.55
CA THR A 397 7.21 25.72 4.13
C THR A 397 5.85 25.17 4.58
N LEU A 398 4.83 26.04 4.65
CA LEU A 398 3.44 25.62 4.89
C LEU A 398 2.94 24.63 3.81
N ASN A 399 3.45 24.73 2.58
CA ASN A 399 3.07 23.80 1.52
C ASN A 399 3.60 22.38 1.80
N ASP A 400 4.84 22.26 2.28
CA ASP A 400 5.44 20.95 2.61
C ASP A 400 4.64 20.26 3.72
N TRP A 401 4.27 21.00 4.77
CA TRP A 401 3.40 20.48 5.83
C TRP A 401 2.03 20.02 5.30
N ARG A 402 1.47 20.70 4.30
CA ARG A 402 0.22 20.28 3.65
C ARG A 402 0.40 19.05 2.77
N VAL A 403 1.56 18.88 2.13
CA VAL A 403 1.90 17.65 1.39
C VAL A 403 1.95 16.48 2.37
N ALA A 404 2.71 16.61 3.46
CA ALA A 404 2.78 15.59 4.50
C ALA A 404 1.39 15.20 5.05
N GLN A 405 0.50 16.18 5.27
CA GLN A 405 -0.88 15.89 5.69
C GLN A 405 -1.67 15.09 4.65
N ARG A 406 -1.49 15.37 3.36
CA ARG A 406 -2.18 14.63 2.29
C ARG A 406 -1.69 13.19 2.24
N GLU A 407 -0.39 12.96 2.38
CA GLU A 407 0.16 11.60 2.44
C GLU A 407 -0.35 10.84 3.67
N TRP A 408 -0.45 11.48 4.84
CA TRP A 408 -1.10 10.86 6.00
C TRP A 408 -2.56 10.50 5.76
N ASN A 409 -3.32 11.35 5.07
CA ASN A 409 -4.71 11.05 4.73
C ASN A 409 -4.80 9.88 3.75
N ARG A 410 -3.90 9.81 2.77
CA ARG A 410 -3.79 8.70 1.82
C ARG A 410 -3.48 7.39 2.54
N ALA A 411 -2.49 7.39 3.44
CA ALA A 411 -2.16 6.21 4.25
C ALA A 411 -3.35 5.72 5.08
N MET A 412 -4.05 6.64 5.75
CA MET A 412 -5.23 6.32 6.56
C MET A 412 -6.40 5.80 5.72
N GLN A 413 -6.60 6.34 4.51
CA GLN A 413 -7.62 5.86 3.58
C GLN A 413 -7.30 4.45 3.08
N ALA A 414 -6.04 4.19 2.72
CA ALA A 414 -5.59 2.88 2.29
C ALA A 414 -5.79 1.83 3.40
N ILE A 415 -5.44 2.14 4.65
CA ILE A 415 -5.74 1.25 5.81
C ILE A 415 -7.25 0.98 5.94
N SER A 416 -8.11 2.00 5.72
CA SER A 416 -9.56 1.82 5.86
C SER A 416 -10.19 0.95 4.78
N ASN A 417 -9.51 0.74 3.66
CA ASN A 417 -9.98 -0.10 2.56
C ASN A 417 -9.64 -1.58 2.76
N ILE A 418 -8.84 -1.94 3.77
CA ILE A 418 -8.42 -3.32 4.03
C ILE A 418 -9.55 -4.07 4.76
N PRO A 419 -10.15 -5.09 4.13
CA PRO A 419 -11.25 -5.85 4.74
C PRO A 419 -10.81 -6.67 5.95
N GLN A 420 -11.75 -6.99 6.83
CA GLN A 420 -11.50 -7.96 7.91
C GLN A 420 -11.38 -9.37 7.35
N GLY A 421 -10.51 -10.18 7.96
CA GLY A 421 -10.31 -11.58 7.59
C GLY A 421 -9.32 -11.82 6.46
N THR A 422 -8.66 -10.77 5.94
CA THR A 422 -7.48 -10.88 5.06
C THR A 422 -6.20 -10.91 5.88
N LEU A 423 -5.10 -11.39 5.32
CA LEU A 423 -3.80 -11.45 6.00
C LEU A 423 -3.29 -10.04 6.33
N ALA A 424 -3.48 -9.10 5.41
CA ALA A 424 -3.07 -7.70 5.55
C ALA A 424 -3.74 -6.95 6.72
N TYR A 425 -4.83 -7.48 7.29
CA TYR A 425 -5.65 -6.75 8.26
C TYR A 425 -4.93 -6.52 9.60
N GLU A 426 -4.26 -7.54 10.14
CA GLU A 426 -3.58 -7.43 11.44
C GLU A 426 -2.37 -6.48 11.37
N GLU A 427 -1.60 -6.54 10.28
CA GLU A 427 -0.50 -5.60 10.05
C GLU A 427 -1.04 -4.16 9.92
N ALA A 428 -2.09 -3.94 9.13
CA ALA A 428 -2.73 -2.63 8.99
C ALA A 428 -3.24 -2.07 10.34
N ARG A 429 -3.81 -2.94 11.18
CA ARG A 429 -4.28 -2.58 12.52
C ARG A 429 -3.13 -2.16 13.43
N SER A 430 -1.98 -2.81 13.32
CA SER A 430 -0.79 -2.46 14.11
C SER A 430 -0.27 -1.05 13.76
N LEU A 431 -0.28 -0.68 12.47
CA LEU A 431 0.17 0.63 11.97
C LEU A 431 -0.77 1.78 12.38
N LEU A 432 -2.07 1.47 12.53
CA LEU A 432 -3.13 2.46 12.69
C LEU A 432 -2.95 3.40 13.89
N SER A 433 -2.45 2.90 15.02
CA SER A 433 -2.17 3.72 16.21
C SER A 433 -1.18 4.82 15.90
N ASP A 434 -0.07 4.44 15.26
CA ASP A 434 1.06 5.32 15.03
C ASP A 434 0.75 6.32 13.93
N TYR A 435 0.13 5.88 12.84
CA TYR A 435 -0.27 6.75 11.73
C TYR A 435 -1.32 7.78 12.17
N ARG A 436 -2.28 7.39 13.01
CA ARG A 436 -3.26 8.34 13.58
C ARG A 436 -2.57 9.42 14.41
N ARG A 437 -1.64 9.03 15.28
CA ARG A 437 -0.90 9.98 16.12
C ARG A 437 -0.11 10.97 15.27
N GLN A 438 0.65 10.47 14.29
CA GLN A 438 1.45 11.33 13.40
C GLN A 438 0.57 12.24 12.54
N SER A 439 -0.51 11.72 11.96
CA SER A 439 -1.48 12.51 11.19
C SER A 439 -2.09 13.65 12.02
N ILE A 440 -2.46 13.40 13.29
CA ILE A 440 -2.98 14.45 14.18
C ILE A 440 -1.91 15.51 14.47
N GLN A 441 -0.66 15.11 14.69
CA GLN A 441 0.46 16.03 14.94
C GLN A 441 0.72 16.91 13.70
N THR A 442 0.81 16.32 12.52
CA THR A 442 0.99 17.03 11.25
C THR A 442 -0.18 17.99 10.99
N ARG A 443 -1.43 17.56 11.22
CA ARG A 443 -2.62 18.41 11.04
C ARG A 443 -2.61 19.61 11.98
N THR A 444 -2.22 19.37 13.22
CA THR A 444 -2.08 20.42 14.23
C THR A 444 -1.01 21.41 13.80
N ARG A 445 0.13 20.94 13.30
CA ARG A 445 1.20 21.80 12.76
C ARG A 445 0.73 22.63 11.57
N VAL A 446 0.06 22.02 10.59
CA VAL A 446 -0.53 22.73 9.44
C VAL A 446 -1.46 23.86 9.89
N THR A 447 -2.29 23.60 10.91
CA THR A 447 -3.23 24.60 11.44
C THR A 447 -2.49 25.79 12.05
N PHE A 448 -1.44 25.52 12.85
CA PHE A 448 -0.60 26.58 13.41
C PHE A 448 0.13 27.37 12.32
N GLU A 449 0.77 26.69 11.36
CA GLU A 449 1.48 27.35 10.26
C GLU A 449 0.54 28.20 9.40
N GLN A 450 -0.68 27.71 9.14
CA GLN A 450 -1.67 28.44 8.38
C GLN A 450 -2.16 29.70 9.11
N SER A 451 -2.33 29.62 10.43
CA SER A 451 -2.66 30.77 11.26
C SER A 451 -1.53 31.80 11.26
N GLY A 452 -0.29 31.34 11.47
CA GLY A 452 0.90 32.19 11.46
C GLY A 452 1.15 32.88 10.12
N GLU A 453 1.02 32.15 9.00
CA GLU A 453 1.15 32.71 7.65
C GLU A 453 0.08 33.76 7.39
N ARG A 454 -1.20 33.51 7.75
CA ARG A 454 -2.27 34.51 7.58
C ARG A 454 -2.00 35.78 8.39
N ALA A 455 -1.72 35.65 9.69
CA ALA A 455 -1.44 36.80 10.54
C ALA A 455 -0.24 37.61 10.03
N TYR A 456 0.80 36.93 9.53
CA TYR A 456 1.96 37.58 8.91
C TYR A 456 1.58 38.35 7.64
N GLN A 457 0.86 37.72 6.70
CA GLN A 457 0.44 38.35 5.45
C GLN A 457 -0.53 39.52 5.67
N ASP A 458 -1.50 39.36 6.59
CA ASP A 458 -2.42 40.42 6.97
C ASP A 458 -1.66 41.61 7.57
N ALA A 459 -0.66 41.36 8.42
CA ALA A 459 0.19 42.41 8.98
C ALA A 459 0.99 43.16 7.90
N LEU A 460 1.52 42.46 6.88
CA LEU A 460 2.20 43.09 5.74
C LEU A 460 1.24 43.96 4.92
N ALA A 461 0.04 43.46 4.64
CA ALA A 461 -0.98 44.19 3.89
C ALA A 461 -1.42 45.47 4.64
N GLN A 462 -1.64 45.37 5.95
CA GLN A 462 -2.01 46.50 6.81
C GLN A 462 -0.88 47.55 6.87
N ALA A 463 0.37 47.12 6.99
CA ALA A 463 1.51 48.04 6.92
C ALA A 463 1.59 48.79 5.59
N ALA A 464 1.31 48.11 4.46
CA ALA A 464 1.28 48.75 3.15
C ALA A 464 0.11 49.76 3.00
N GLN A 465 -1.05 49.45 3.57
CA GLN A 465 -2.19 50.38 3.64
C GLN A 465 -1.85 51.60 4.52
N ALA A 466 -1.19 51.39 5.65
CA ALA A 466 -0.72 52.46 6.52
C ALA A 466 0.23 53.42 5.77
N GLN A 467 1.24 52.89 5.09
CA GLN A 467 2.17 53.69 4.28
C GLN A 467 1.47 54.46 3.15
N THR A 468 0.38 53.92 2.60
CA THR A 468 -0.42 54.60 1.58
C THR A 468 -1.24 55.74 2.19
N ALA A 469 -1.87 55.52 3.34
CA ALA A 469 -2.58 56.56 4.09
C ALA A 469 -1.62 57.69 4.53
N GLU A 470 -0.39 57.37 4.94
CA GLU A 470 0.64 58.37 5.26
C GLU A 470 1.00 59.24 4.05
N ARG A 471 1.20 58.63 2.87
CA ARG A 471 1.47 59.36 1.62
C ARG A 471 0.33 60.30 1.22
N ASN A 472 -0.90 59.95 1.58
CA ASN A 472 -2.10 60.75 1.33
C ASN A 472 -2.44 61.73 2.47
N ASN A 473 -1.59 61.87 3.49
CA ASN A 473 -1.82 62.68 4.70
C ASN A 473 -3.08 62.28 5.52
N GLN A 474 -3.54 61.04 5.37
CA GLN A 474 -4.70 60.49 6.09
C GLN A 474 -4.26 59.87 7.42
N TRP A 475 -3.75 60.70 8.34
CA TRP A 475 -3.06 60.23 9.54
C TRP A 475 -3.90 59.38 10.51
N THR A 476 -5.22 59.62 10.59
CA THR A 476 -6.12 58.80 11.41
C THR A 476 -6.19 57.36 10.89
N GLN A 477 -6.30 57.18 9.57
CA GLN A 477 -6.30 55.86 8.94
C GLN A 477 -4.94 55.19 9.05
N ALA A 478 -3.85 55.94 8.84
CA ALA A 478 -2.49 55.42 8.98
C ALA A 478 -2.23 54.85 10.38
N VAL A 479 -2.67 55.54 11.43
CA VAL A 479 -2.54 55.03 12.82
C VAL A 479 -3.36 53.75 13.02
N SER A 480 -4.59 53.69 12.52
CA SER A 480 -5.43 52.47 12.61
C SER A 480 -4.75 51.28 11.95
N PHE A 481 -4.29 51.44 10.71
CA PHE A 481 -3.63 50.38 9.95
C PHE A 481 -2.31 49.95 10.60
N TRP A 482 -1.51 50.88 11.13
CA TRP A 482 -0.29 50.52 11.87
C TRP A 482 -0.58 49.78 13.18
N GLN A 483 -1.66 50.14 13.90
CA GLN A 483 -2.09 49.42 15.09
C GLN A 483 -2.50 47.98 14.76
N GLU A 484 -3.28 47.80 13.69
CA GLU A 484 -3.70 46.48 13.19
C GLU A 484 -2.49 45.66 12.73
N ALA A 485 -1.59 46.24 11.95
CA ALA A 485 -0.35 45.59 11.49
C ALA A 485 0.50 45.10 12.67
N TYR A 486 0.71 45.95 13.68
CA TYR A 486 1.47 45.59 14.88
C TYR A 486 0.77 44.50 15.71
N ALA A 487 -0.55 44.60 15.88
CA ALA A 487 -1.34 43.62 16.62
C ALA A 487 -1.31 42.23 15.95
N GLN A 488 -1.49 42.17 14.63
CA GLN A 488 -1.42 40.92 13.85
C GLN A 488 -0.02 40.31 13.90
N MET A 489 1.03 41.13 13.75
CA MET A 489 2.41 40.64 13.82
C MET A 489 2.75 40.03 15.18
N ARG A 490 2.19 40.55 16.29
CA ARG A 490 2.33 39.96 17.63
C ARG A 490 1.56 38.65 17.82
N GLN A 491 0.53 38.39 17.02
CA GLN A 491 -0.28 37.19 17.11
C GLN A 491 0.33 36.01 16.36
N VAL A 492 1.38 36.22 15.56
CA VAL A 492 2.13 35.15 14.91
C VAL A 492 2.69 34.18 15.98
N PRO A 493 2.25 32.90 16.02
CA PRO A 493 2.64 31.99 17.09
C PRO A 493 4.12 31.62 17.03
N LYS A 494 4.74 31.42 18.22
CA LYS A 494 6.18 31.12 18.37
C LYS A 494 6.65 29.86 17.64
N ASN A 495 5.76 28.89 17.47
CA ASN A 495 6.03 27.59 16.88
C ASN A 495 5.73 27.55 15.37
N THR A 496 5.74 28.70 14.68
CA THR A 496 5.51 28.79 13.24
C THR A 496 6.77 29.20 12.50
N LEU A 497 6.85 28.84 11.22
CA LEU A 497 7.96 29.18 10.34
C LEU A 497 8.13 30.70 10.19
N ARG A 498 7.03 31.47 10.29
CA ARG A 498 7.02 32.93 10.19
C ARG A 498 7.37 33.68 11.46
N TYR A 499 7.58 32.99 12.58
CA TYR A 499 7.80 33.67 13.85
C TYR A 499 9.05 34.56 13.84
N ALA A 500 10.18 34.08 13.30
CA ALA A 500 11.41 34.84 13.24
C ALA A 500 11.28 36.10 12.36
N ASP A 501 10.70 35.94 11.16
CA ASP A 501 10.39 37.05 10.25
C ASP A 501 9.47 38.08 10.91
N ALA A 502 8.45 37.61 11.64
CA ALA A 502 7.52 38.47 12.35
C ALA A 502 8.21 39.28 13.46
N GLN A 503 9.06 38.63 14.27
CA GLN A 503 9.81 39.31 15.33
C GLN A 503 10.73 40.39 14.78
N ALA A 504 11.38 40.15 13.64
CA ALA A 504 12.27 41.13 13.01
C ALA A 504 11.56 42.42 12.58
N LEU A 505 10.25 42.38 12.30
CA LEU A 505 9.48 43.53 11.84
C LEU A 505 8.79 44.32 12.96
N LEU A 506 8.68 43.77 14.18
CA LEU A 506 7.92 44.40 15.27
C LEU A 506 8.46 45.78 15.67
N ASP A 507 9.78 45.92 15.80
CA ASP A 507 10.41 47.19 16.18
C ASP A 507 10.17 48.27 15.11
N SER A 508 10.26 47.89 13.84
CA SER A 508 9.99 48.79 12.71
C SER A 508 8.52 49.25 12.69
N TYR A 509 7.59 48.34 12.97
CA TYR A 509 6.15 48.66 12.99
C TYR A 509 5.81 49.55 14.18
N GLN A 510 6.40 49.29 15.35
CA GLN A 510 6.23 50.14 16.52
C GLN A 510 6.80 51.55 16.29
N GLY A 511 7.96 51.66 15.62
CA GLY A 511 8.53 52.93 15.21
C GLY A 511 7.60 53.71 14.27
N SER A 512 7.09 53.04 13.24
CA SER A 512 6.19 53.64 12.24
C SER A 512 4.86 54.08 12.86
N LEU A 513 4.28 53.27 13.75
CA LEU A 513 3.09 53.63 14.52
C LEU A 513 3.31 54.89 15.35
N LYS A 514 4.44 54.98 16.07
CA LYS A 514 4.78 56.16 16.90
C LYS A 514 4.94 57.41 16.04
N GLN A 515 5.54 57.26 14.86
CA GLN A 515 5.68 58.35 13.89
C GLN A 515 4.31 58.83 13.38
N ALA A 516 3.44 57.90 12.94
CA ALA A 516 2.09 58.21 12.48
C ALA A 516 1.26 58.89 13.57
N GLN A 517 1.34 58.44 14.83
CA GLN A 517 0.67 59.07 15.97
C GLN A 517 1.15 60.50 16.21
N THR A 518 2.45 60.76 16.05
CA THR A 518 3.02 62.10 16.17
C THR A 518 2.50 63.01 15.06
N LYS A 519 2.43 62.51 13.82
CA LYS A 519 1.90 63.24 12.67
C LYS A 519 0.40 63.50 12.77
N LEU A 520 -0.37 62.56 13.31
CA LEU A 520 -1.79 62.76 13.60
C LEU A 520 -2.00 63.89 14.60
N LYS A 521 -1.23 63.93 15.70
CA LYS A 521 -1.31 65.04 16.68
C LYS A 521 -1.04 66.40 16.03
N GLN A 522 -0.03 66.47 15.15
CA GLN A 522 0.27 67.69 14.39
C GLN A 522 -0.87 68.07 13.45
N ALA A 523 -1.45 67.11 12.72
CA ALA A 523 -2.55 67.36 11.80
C ALA A 523 -3.83 67.84 12.52
N VAL A 524 -4.16 67.23 13.67
CA VAL A 524 -5.31 67.65 14.49
C VAL A 524 -5.08 69.05 15.07
N ALA A 525 -3.86 69.35 15.53
CA ALA A 525 -3.53 70.71 15.99
C ALA A 525 -3.65 71.75 14.86
N LEU A 526 -3.25 71.41 13.64
CA LEU A 526 -3.43 72.30 12.48
C LEU A 526 -4.91 72.52 12.12
N GLN A 527 -5.77 71.52 12.33
CA GLN A 527 -7.20 71.66 12.09
C GLN A 527 -7.86 72.61 13.10
N SER A 528 -7.52 72.49 14.39
CA SER A 528 -8.03 73.41 15.42
C SER A 528 -7.52 74.84 15.22
N ILE A 529 -6.31 75.01 14.70
CA ILE A 529 -5.76 76.34 14.36
C ILE A 529 -6.65 77.09 13.39
N ASP A 530 -7.22 76.45 12.38
CA ASP A 530 -8.05 77.16 11.40
C ASP A 530 -9.34 77.72 12.04
N GLU A 531 -9.97 76.93 12.91
CA GLU A 531 -11.15 77.36 13.70
C GLU A 531 -10.79 78.47 14.69
N ASP A 532 -9.68 78.32 15.41
CA ASP A 532 -9.18 79.30 16.36
C ASP A 532 -8.78 80.60 15.64
N LEU A 533 -8.08 80.53 14.51
CA LEU A 533 -7.66 81.69 13.72
C LEU A 533 -8.83 82.41 13.05
N ALA A 534 -9.83 81.69 12.57
CA ALA A 534 -11.06 82.29 12.07
C ALA A 534 -11.79 83.10 13.16
N THR A 535 -11.71 82.65 14.41
CA THR A 535 -12.25 83.35 15.59
C THR A 535 -11.39 84.56 15.98
N LEU A 536 -10.07 84.45 15.90
CA LEU A 536 -9.12 85.52 16.27
C LEU A 536 -9.02 86.64 15.24
N CYS A 537 -9.19 86.33 13.96
CA CYS A 537 -9.02 87.24 12.83
C CYS A 537 -10.24 87.15 11.90
N PRO A 538 -11.40 87.73 12.27
CA PRO A 538 -12.60 87.69 11.43
C PRO A 538 -12.36 88.37 10.08
N LEU A 539 -12.80 87.75 8.98
CA LEU A 539 -12.46 88.15 7.60
C LEU A 539 -13.20 89.40 7.08
N ALA A 540 -14.30 89.82 7.71
CA ALA A 540 -15.07 91.01 7.32
C ALA A 540 -14.62 92.21 8.18
N ASP A 541 -14.03 93.23 7.56
CA ASP A 541 -13.45 94.45 8.18
C ASP A 541 -12.39 94.24 9.27
N GLY A 542 -11.86 93.02 9.39
CA GLY A 542 -11.10 92.58 10.57
C GLY A 542 -9.69 93.11 10.77
N ILE A 543 -9.25 92.91 12.01
CA ILE A 543 -8.00 93.33 12.65
C ILE A 543 -6.76 92.65 12.02
N CYS A 544 -6.92 91.45 11.48
CA CYS A 544 -5.84 90.67 10.89
C CYS A 544 -6.33 89.71 9.80
N THR A 545 -5.41 89.27 8.95
CA THR A 545 -5.56 88.12 8.06
C THR A 545 -4.50 87.10 8.39
N TYR A 546 -4.75 85.82 8.08
CA TYR A 546 -3.86 84.74 8.47
C TYR A 546 -3.55 83.79 7.32
N THR A 547 -2.37 83.18 7.41
CA THR A 547 -1.97 82.02 6.64
C THR A 547 -1.25 81.07 7.58
N TYR A 548 -1.36 79.76 7.36
CA TYR A 548 -0.68 78.79 8.19
C TYR A 548 0.07 77.77 7.35
N SER A 549 1.09 77.18 7.97
CA SER A 549 1.87 76.08 7.44
C SER A 549 2.17 75.10 8.58
N PRO A 550 2.65 73.88 8.27
CA PRO A 550 3.04 72.93 9.31
C PRO A 550 4.19 73.39 10.23
N GLN A 551 4.84 74.52 9.95
CA GLN A 551 6.03 75.01 10.67
C GLN A 551 5.82 76.34 11.39
N GLN A 552 4.87 77.16 10.96
CA GLN A 552 4.55 78.46 11.56
C GLN A 552 3.18 78.97 11.11
N VAL A 553 2.55 79.77 11.96
CA VAL A 553 1.37 80.59 11.65
C VAL A 553 1.85 82.00 11.33
N THR A 554 1.32 82.60 10.27
CA THR A 554 1.64 83.98 9.88
C THR A 554 0.38 84.82 9.95
N LEU A 555 0.43 85.88 10.74
CA LEU A 555 -0.65 86.85 10.91
C LEU A 555 -0.21 88.19 10.30
N MET A 556 -0.98 88.71 9.37
CA MET A 556 -0.86 90.10 8.89
C MET A 556 -1.86 90.96 9.64
N VAL A 557 -1.36 91.88 10.46
CA VAL A 557 -2.15 92.77 11.30
C VAL A 557 -2.32 94.11 10.58
N ARG A 558 -3.55 94.63 10.55
CA ARG A 558 -3.87 95.91 9.91
C ARG A 558 -3.64 97.10 10.84
N GLU A 559 -3.42 98.27 10.24
CA GLU A 559 -3.45 99.54 10.97
C GLU A 559 -4.87 99.81 11.53
N PRO A 560 -5.03 100.33 12.77
CA PRO A 560 -4.01 100.83 13.71
C PRO A 560 -3.42 99.79 14.69
N TYR A 561 -3.81 98.52 14.60
CA TYR A 561 -3.43 97.49 15.58
C TYR A 561 -1.96 97.07 15.48
N ASP A 562 -1.39 97.05 14.27
CA ASP A 562 0.03 96.78 14.05
C ASP A 562 0.94 97.73 14.85
N SER A 563 0.62 99.03 14.85
CA SER A 563 1.35 100.09 15.54
C SER A 563 1.18 99.97 17.07
N ALA A 564 -0.01 99.61 17.53
CA ALA A 564 -0.31 99.35 18.94
C ALA A 564 0.44 98.12 19.46
N ILE A 565 0.54 97.05 18.66
CA ILE A 565 1.35 95.87 18.96
C ILE A 565 2.84 96.24 19.00
N ARG A 566 3.36 96.98 18.01
CA ARG A 566 4.76 97.43 18.02
C ARG A 566 5.09 98.24 19.29
N GLN A 567 4.15 99.02 19.80
CA GLN A 567 4.31 99.79 21.05
C GLN A 567 4.24 98.90 22.29
N SER A 568 3.33 97.92 22.34
CA SER A 568 3.14 97.06 23.52
C SER A 568 4.28 96.07 23.74
N ILE A 569 5.00 95.69 22.68
CA ILE A 569 6.14 94.76 22.74
C ILE A 569 7.50 95.48 22.72
N SER A 570 7.55 96.83 22.69
CA SER A 570 8.80 97.60 22.70
C SER A 570 9.22 98.00 24.13
N PRO A 571 10.54 98.12 24.42
CA PRO A 571 11.01 98.50 25.75
C PRO A 571 10.49 99.89 26.19
N PRO A 572 10.36 100.16 27.50
CA PRO A 572 9.75 101.40 28.01
C PRO A 572 10.42 102.72 27.58
N SER A 573 11.65 102.68 27.07
CA SER A 573 12.49 103.85 26.79
C SER A 573 12.14 104.64 25.52
N THR A 574 11.20 104.16 24.69
CA THR A 574 10.77 104.82 23.44
C THR A 574 9.33 105.35 23.46
N GLN A 575 8.65 105.38 24.61
CA GLN A 575 7.25 105.84 24.74
C GLN A 575 7.13 107.39 24.71
N GLY A 576 7.49 108.01 23.60
CA GLY A 576 7.18 109.43 23.33
C GLY A 576 5.73 109.60 22.86
N ARG A 577 5.04 110.63 23.40
CA ARG A 577 3.62 111.00 23.18
C ARG A 577 3.06 110.62 21.80
N LEU A 578 2.23 109.59 21.76
CA LEU A 578 1.35 109.25 20.63
C LEU A 578 -0.09 109.17 21.14
N ASN A 579 -1.06 109.57 20.31
CA ASN A 579 -2.48 109.59 20.64
C ASN A 579 -2.95 108.20 21.06
N ARG A 580 -3.08 108.00 22.37
CA ARG A 580 -3.43 106.74 23.00
C ARG A 580 -4.95 106.59 22.92
N ASN A 581 -5.42 105.86 21.92
CA ASN A 581 -6.82 105.47 21.86
C ASN A 581 -6.97 104.26 22.79
N ASP A 582 -7.41 104.48 24.02
CA ASP A 582 -7.39 103.46 25.09
C ASP A 582 -8.21 102.21 24.72
N ALA A 583 -9.25 102.35 23.90
CA ALA A 583 -10.03 101.24 23.35
C ALA A 583 -9.18 100.30 22.46
N ILE A 584 -8.37 100.88 21.55
CA ILE A 584 -7.51 100.11 20.63
C ILE A 584 -6.40 99.40 21.42
N MET A 585 -5.87 100.03 22.46
CA MET A 585 -4.86 99.41 23.33
C MET A 585 -5.44 98.23 24.13
N ALA A 586 -6.67 98.33 24.62
CA ALA A 586 -7.35 97.24 25.32
C ALA A 586 -7.61 96.04 24.39
N GLU A 587 -8.14 96.29 23.19
CA GLU A 587 -8.34 95.26 22.16
C GLU A 587 -7.02 94.63 21.71
N THR A 588 -5.96 95.43 21.55
CA THR A 588 -4.61 94.96 21.22
C THR A 588 -4.04 94.07 22.32
N HIS A 589 -4.24 94.43 23.59
CA HIS A 589 -3.78 93.58 24.69
C HIS A 589 -4.49 92.22 24.68
N GLN A 590 -5.81 92.20 24.45
CA GLN A 590 -6.57 90.97 24.33
C GLN A 590 -6.09 90.13 23.13
N LEU A 591 -5.84 90.75 21.98
CA LEU A 591 -5.32 90.09 20.79
C LEU A 591 -3.95 89.44 21.06
N VAL A 592 -3.03 90.16 21.70
CA VAL A 592 -1.69 89.62 22.06
C VAL A 592 -1.83 88.44 23.03
N GLN A 593 -2.68 88.54 24.05
CA GLN A 593 -2.95 87.43 24.99
C GLN A 593 -3.50 86.20 24.25
N ASN A 594 -4.46 86.41 23.35
CA ASN A 594 -5.05 85.32 22.58
C ASN A 594 -4.04 84.68 21.60
N ILE A 595 -3.16 85.48 20.97
CA ILE A 595 -2.05 84.99 20.15
C ILE A 595 -1.09 84.13 20.99
N MET A 596 -0.75 84.58 22.19
CA MET A 596 0.11 83.79 23.10
C MET A 596 -0.56 82.49 23.53
N GLN A 597 -1.85 82.53 23.86
CA GLN A 597 -2.63 81.33 24.21
C GLN A 597 -2.67 80.35 23.04
N LEU A 598 -3.01 80.82 21.83
CA LEU A 598 -3.00 79.99 20.63
C LEU A 598 -1.62 79.38 20.39
N GLY A 599 -0.55 80.19 20.41
CA GLY A 599 0.80 79.71 20.18
C GLY A 599 1.25 78.64 21.18
N ASN A 600 0.88 78.80 22.46
CA ASN A 600 1.14 77.80 23.50
C ASN A 600 0.31 76.53 23.33
N GLN A 601 -0.96 76.67 22.95
CA GLN A 601 -1.90 75.57 22.75
C GLN A 601 -1.45 74.68 21.57
N VAL A 602 -1.05 75.31 20.46
CA VAL A 602 -0.75 74.60 19.22
C VAL A 602 0.75 74.32 19.04
N GLN A 603 1.58 74.83 19.95
CA GLN A 603 3.05 74.66 19.96
C GLN A 603 3.70 75.04 18.63
N LEU A 604 3.14 76.02 17.92
CA LEU A 604 3.67 76.56 16.67
C LEU A 604 4.09 78.02 16.84
N PRO A 605 5.23 78.44 16.26
CA PRO A 605 5.61 79.84 16.19
C PRO A 605 4.55 80.66 15.45
N ILE A 606 4.21 81.83 16.00
CA ILE A 606 3.30 82.79 15.36
C ILE A 606 4.10 84.02 14.96
N VAL A 607 4.16 84.32 13.67
CA VAL A 607 4.89 85.45 13.12
C VAL A 607 3.91 86.57 12.76
N LEU A 608 4.13 87.75 13.32
CA LEU A 608 3.30 88.93 13.10
C LEU A 608 3.98 89.85 12.08
N TYR A 609 3.24 90.24 11.05
CA TYR A 609 3.64 91.25 10.06
C TYR A 609 2.62 92.39 10.03
N ASP A 610 3.06 93.57 9.61
CA ASP A 610 2.15 94.66 9.26
C ASP A 610 1.65 94.54 7.81
N ASP A 611 0.80 95.48 7.39
CA ASP A 611 0.26 95.56 6.02
C ASP A 611 1.34 95.72 4.93
N ASN A 612 2.52 96.24 5.30
CA ASN A 612 3.68 96.38 4.41
C ASN A 612 4.59 95.14 4.42
N ARG A 613 4.15 94.03 5.04
CA ARG A 613 4.91 92.79 5.24
C ARG A 613 6.22 92.98 6.02
N GLN A 614 6.33 94.02 6.85
CA GLN A 614 7.47 94.17 7.75
C GLN A 614 7.20 93.40 9.05
N LEU A 615 8.23 92.70 9.54
CA LEU A 615 8.14 91.92 10.77
C LEU A 615 7.80 92.85 11.96
N ILE A 616 6.75 92.50 12.68
CA ILE A 616 6.39 93.12 13.96
C ILE A 616 7.11 92.39 15.08
N ALA A 617 6.82 91.09 15.22
CA ALA A 617 7.39 90.22 16.25
C ALA A 617 7.17 88.75 15.89
N ARG A 618 7.93 87.85 16.52
CA ARG A 618 7.73 86.40 16.42
C ARG A 618 7.44 85.83 17.80
N TYR A 619 6.25 85.29 18.00
CA TYR A 619 5.94 84.48 19.17
C TYR A 619 6.60 83.11 19.04
N LYS A 620 7.32 82.70 20.08
CA LYS A 620 7.93 81.38 20.17
C LYS A 620 7.40 80.64 21.41
N PRO A 621 6.61 79.57 21.22
CA PRO A 621 6.02 78.80 22.33
C PRO A 621 7.07 78.26 23.29
N GLU A 622 8.23 77.82 22.75
CA GLU A 622 9.37 77.30 23.53
C GLU A 622 9.93 78.29 24.56
N TYR A 623 9.70 79.59 24.38
CA TYR A 623 10.14 80.65 25.29
C TYR A 623 8.96 81.34 26.00
N GLY A 624 7.73 80.94 25.71
CA GLY A 624 6.52 81.56 26.25
C GLY A 624 6.36 83.04 25.90
N GLY A 625 7.08 83.57 24.91
CA GLY A 625 7.22 85.00 24.69
C GLY A 625 7.49 85.43 23.24
N PHE A 626 7.37 86.73 23.00
CA PHE A 626 7.72 87.36 21.72
C PHE A 626 9.22 87.63 21.65
N VAL A 627 9.79 87.32 20.50
CA VAL A 627 11.18 87.59 20.16
C VAL A 627 11.21 88.58 19.01
N LYS A 628 11.97 89.65 19.17
CA LYS A 628 12.31 90.60 18.12
C LYS A 628 13.64 90.13 17.53
N ASN A 629 13.76 90.09 16.20
CA ASN A 629 15.07 89.88 15.58
C ASN A 629 16.01 91.02 15.95
#